data_AF-A0A8T4L907-F1
#
_entry.id   AF-A0A8T4L907-F1
#
_cell.length_a   1.000
_cell.length_b   1.000
_cell.length_c   1.000
_cell.angle_alpha   90.00
_cell.angle_beta   90.00
_cell.angle_gamma   90.00
#
_symmetry.space_group_name_H-M   'P 1'
#
loop_
_entity.id
_entity.type
_entity.pdbx_description
1 polymer ?
#
loop_
_entity_poly.entity_id
_entity_poly.type
_entity_poly.pdbx_seq_one_letter_code
_entity_poly.pdbx_strand_id
1 'polypeptide(L)'
;MGWIGVSPRQGFGVEFPCEAGPWIPVKAVKYGVVPLVLKQLSQHFMVPKHEVVPQDKAPEVLKAFHATNEKIPQILANDPVIEEIGAKRGDIVKITRHSPTAGRSVYYRIVV
;
A
#
# COMPACT_ATOMS: atom_id res chain seq x y z
N MET A 1 -41.23 21.77 -50.12
CA MET A 1 -40.06 20.88 -50.23
C MET A 1 -39.43 20.77 -48.85
N GLY A 2 -39.68 19.67 -48.13
CA GLY A 2 -38.78 19.19 -47.08
C GLY A 2 -39.22 19.29 -45.61
N TRP A 3 -39.50 18.10 -45.06
CA TRP A 3 -39.14 17.56 -43.72
C TRP A 3 -39.75 18.25 -42.48
N ILE A 4 -40.80 17.68 -41.84
CA ILE A 4 -40.80 16.52 -40.91
C ILE A 4 -39.74 16.71 -39.79
N GLY A 5 -40.03 16.77 -38.50
CA GLY A 5 -41.27 16.66 -37.75
C GLY A 5 -41.00 16.51 -36.25
N VAL A 6 -42.13 16.39 -35.54
CA VAL A 6 -42.35 15.69 -34.27
C VAL A 6 -41.82 16.35 -32.98
N SER A 7 -42.80 16.81 -32.21
CA SER A 7 -42.74 17.34 -30.85
C SER A 7 -42.06 16.41 -29.83
N PRO A 8 -41.18 16.94 -28.96
CA PRO A 8 -40.85 16.29 -27.71
C PRO A 8 -41.94 16.65 -26.68
N ARG A 9 -42.97 15.82 -26.66
CA ARG A 9 -43.48 15.12 -25.48
C ARG A 9 -43.12 15.79 -24.13
N GLN A 10 -44.06 16.58 -23.62
CA GLN A 10 -44.59 16.56 -22.25
C GLN A 10 -43.65 16.01 -21.15
N GLY A 11 -43.19 16.94 -20.30
CA GLY A 11 -43.38 16.88 -18.84
C GLY A 11 -42.59 15.83 -18.06
N PHE A 12 -41.65 16.32 -17.24
CA PHE A 12 -41.70 16.12 -15.79
C PHE A 12 -40.85 17.23 -15.15
N GLY A 13 -41.51 18.23 -14.58
CA GLY A 13 -40.86 19.33 -13.90
C GLY A 13 -40.22 18.89 -12.59
N VAL A 14 -39.17 19.59 -12.19
CA VAL A 14 -39.24 20.51 -11.05
C VAL A 14 -38.13 21.54 -11.20
N GLU A 15 -38.54 22.79 -11.36
CA GLU A 15 -37.68 23.96 -11.20
C GLU A 15 -37.03 23.92 -9.82
N PHE A 16 -35.71 24.09 -9.77
CA PHE A 16 -35.03 24.52 -8.54
C PHE A 16 -34.69 26.00 -8.69
N PRO A 17 -35.18 26.86 -7.79
CA PRO A 17 -35.04 28.30 -7.94
C PRO A 17 -33.58 28.73 -7.80
N CYS A 18 -33.24 29.68 -8.65
CA CYS A 18 -32.15 30.61 -8.47
C CYS A 18 -32.33 31.36 -7.14
N GLU A 19 -31.60 30.98 -6.09
CA GLU A 19 -31.27 31.91 -5.00
C GLU A 19 -29.79 31.79 -4.65
N ALA A 20 -29.06 32.81 -5.10
CA ALA A 20 -27.66 33.06 -4.84
C ALA A 20 -27.44 33.34 -3.34
N GLY A 21 -26.96 32.33 -2.61
CA GLY A 21 -26.19 32.55 -1.40
C GLY A 21 -24.73 32.86 -1.75
N PRO A 22 -24.01 33.69 -0.97
CA PRO A 22 -22.61 34.00 -1.26
C PRO A 22 -21.82 32.71 -1.28
N TRP A 23 -21.16 32.44 -2.41
CA TRP A 23 -20.11 31.44 -2.55
C TRP A 23 -19.02 31.78 -1.54
N ILE A 24 -19.16 31.32 -0.30
CA ILE A 24 -17.98 31.11 0.54
C ILE A 24 -17.22 30.05 -0.24
N PRO A 25 -16.01 30.32 -0.75
CA PRO A 25 -15.19 29.24 -1.20
C PRO A 25 -15.01 28.38 0.05
N VAL A 26 -15.71 27.25 0.12
CA VAL A 26 -15.24 26.10 0.86
C VAL A 26 -13.87 25.87 0.26
N LYS A 27 -12.86 26.53 0.86
CA LYS A 27 -11.46 26.17 0.71
C LYS A 27 -11.53 24.67 0.76
N ALA A 28 -11.17 24.02 -0.35
CA ALA A 28 -11.01 22.60 -0.38
C ALA A 28 -10.21 22.30 0.88
N VAL A 29 -10.89 21.79 1.90
CA VAL A 29 -10.25 21.15 3.02
C VAL A 29 -9.70 19.96 2.26
N LYS A 30 -8.45 20.10 1.78
CA LYS A 30 -7.59 18.97 1.54
C LYS A 30 -7.85 18.15 2.78
N TYR A 31 -8.58 17.06 2.62
CA TYR A 31 -8.63 16.03 3.62
C TYR A 31 -7.18 15.68 3.77
N GLY A 32 -6.53 16.34 4.74
CA GLY A 32 -5.21 16.01 5.19
C GLY A 32 -5.40 14.57 5.57
N VAL A 33 -4.83 13.69 4.76
CA VAL A 33 -4.69 12.28 5.09
C VAL A 33 -4.18 12.32 6.51
N VAL A 34 -5.05 11.92 7.44
CA VAL A 34 -4.78 12.03 8.87
C VAL A 34 -3.43 11.37 9.03
N PRO A 35 -2.37 12.10 9.46
CA PRO A 35 -1.09 11.45 9.61
C PRO A 35 -1.33 10.41 10.69
N LEU A 36 -1.35 9.13 10.31
CA LEU A 36 -1.42 7.98 11.19
C LEU A 36 -0.08 7.91 11.94
N VAL A 37 0.13 8.90 12.79
CA VAL A 37 1.30 9.17 13.62
C VAL A 37 0.69 9.07 15.02
N LEU A 38 0.89 8.00 15.81
CA LEU A 38 2.15 7.43 16.25
C LEU A 38 1.94 5.96 16.67
N LYS A 39 2.16 5.01 15.78
CA LYS A 39 2.46 3.65 16.22
C LYS A 39 3.52 3.10 15.29
N GLN A 40 4.70 2.80 15.84
CA GLN A 40 5.73 2.05 15.12
C GLN A 40 5.07 0.79 14.56
N LEU A 41 5.09 0.59 13.23
CA LEU A 41 4.38 -0.52 12.58
C LEU A 41 4.92 -1.86 13.07
N SER A 42 6.22 -1.89 13.35
CA SER A 42 6.93 -2.98 14.02
C SER A 42 6.37 -3.40 15.39
N GLN A 43 5.61 -2.55 16.10
CA GLN A 43 5.00 -2.89 17.39
C GLN A 43 3.61 -3.52 17.25
N HIS A 44 3.08 -3.63 16.03
CA HIS A 44 1.75 -4.21 15.82
C HIS A 44 1.78 -5.74 15.97
N PHE A 45 0.79 -6.33 16.67
CA PHE A 45 0.70 -7.77 16.93
C PHE A 45 0.79 -8.64 15.65
N MET A 46 0.21 -8.16 14.55
CA MET A 46 0.21 -8.87 13.26
C MET A 46 1.52 -8.71 12.46
N VAL A 47 2.42 -7.81 12.87
CA VAL A 47 3.68 -7.57 12.15
C VAL A 47 4.77 -8.43 12.79
N PRO A 48 5.33 -9.41 12.07
CA PRO A 48 6.42 -10.23 12.59
C PRO A 48 7.70 -9.41 12.75
N LYS A 49 8.71 -9.99 13.41
CA LYS A 49 10.02 -9.34 13.54
C LYS A 49 10.79 -9.45 12.23
N HIS A 50 11.27 -8.32 11.74
CA HIS A 50 12.05 -8.20 10.50
C HIS A 50 13.48 -7.76 10.85
N GLU A 51 14.48 -8.46 10.32
CA GLU A 51 15.91 -8.19 10.51
C GLU A 51 16.60 -8.13 9.15
N VAL A 52 17.46 -7.13 8.92
CA VAL A 52 18.29 -7.08 7.70
C VAL A 52 19.45 -8.04 7.85
N VAL A 53 19.65 -8.88 6.84
CA VAL A 53 20.82 -9.78 6.78
C VAL A 53 22.01 -8.98 6.23
N PRO A 54 23.19 -9.00 6.88
CA PRO A 54 24.38 -8.35 6.35
C PRO A 54 24.80 -8.99 5.02
N GLN A 55 25.43 -8.19 4.15
CA GLN A 55 25.84 -8.61 2.80
C GLN A 55 26.76 -9.84 2.81
N ASP A 56 27.60 -9.99 3.83
CA ASP A 56 28.50 -11.15 3.98
C ASP A 56 27.75 -12.49 4.08
N LYS A 57 26.56 -12.47 4.69
CA LYS A 57 25.74 -13.67 4.90
C LYS A 57 24.72 -13.90 3.79
N ALA A 58 24.47 -12.91 2.94
CA ALA A 58 23.58 -13.04 1.79
C ALA A 58 23.92 -14.25 0.89
N PRO A 59 25.17 -14.49 0.47
CA PRO A 59 25.49 -15.63 -0.40
C PRO A 59 25.30 -16.98 0.29
N GLU A 60 25.48 -17.07 1.60
CA GLU A 60 25.24 -18.31 2.36
C GLU A 60 23.76 -18.66 2.41
N VAL A 61 22.90 -17.65 2.60
CA VAL A 61 21.44 -17.82 2.57
C VAL A 61 21.00 -18.31 1.19
N LEU A 62 21.49 -17.67 0.11
CA LEU A 62 21.16 -18.08 -1.27
C LEU A 62 21.58 -19.54 -1.56
N LYS A 63 22.75 -19.95 -1.06
CA LYS A 63 23.24 -21.34 -1.18
C LYS A 63 22.36 -22.31 -0.42
N ALA A 64 21.96 -21.98 0.81
CA ALA A 64 21.12 -22.84 1.65
C ALA A 64 19.75 -23.13 1.03
N PHE A 65 19.17 -22.16 0.31
CA PHE A 65 17.91 -22.33 -0.41
C PHE A 65 18.06 -22.89 -1.83
N HIS A 66 19.30 -23.09 -2.31
CA HIS A 66 19.60 -23.51 -3.69
C HIS A 66 18.81 -22.71 -4.74
N ALA A 67 18.56 -21.43 -4.47
CA ALA A 67 17.65 -20.59 -5.25
C ALA A 67 18.40 -19.40 -5.86
N THR A 68 17.97 -19.02 -7.07
CA THR A 68 18.36 -17.76 -7.71
C THR A 68 17.61 -16.60 -7.06
N ASN A 69 18.16 -15.38 -7.09
CA ASN A 69 17.54 -14.17 -6.52
C ASN A 69 16.06 -13.99 -6.94
N GLU A 70 15.73 -14.33 -8.18
CA GLU A 70 14.38 -14.21 -8.75
C GLU A 70 13.36 -15.20 -8.14
N LYS A 71 13.84 -16.35 -7.65
CA LYS A 71 12.99 -17.43 -7.10
C LYS A 71 12.66 -17.21 -5.64
N ILE A 72 13.33 -16.27 -4.97
CA ILE A 72 13.06 -15.92 -3.59
C ILE A 72 11.86 -14.96 -3.55
N PRO A 73 10.95 -15.09 -2.58
CA PRO A 73 9.84 -14.16 -2.43
C PRO A 73 10.35 -12.72 -2.31
N GLN A 74 9.72 -11.83 -3.07
CA GLN A 74 10.12 -10.43 -3.17
C GLN A 74 9.27 -9.55 -2.23
N ILE A 75 9.85 -8.48 -1.73
CA ILE A 75 9.17 -7.40 -1.00
C ILE A 75 9.48 -6.08 -1.69
N LEU A 76 8.50 -5.19 -1.80
CA LEU A 76 8.69 -3.89 -2.43
C LEU A 76 9.47 -2.96 -1.50
N ALA A 77 10.36 -2.15 -2.07
CA ALA A 77 11.06 -1.09 -1.34
C ALA A 77 10.10 -0.03 -0.75
N ASN A 78 8.89 0.10 -1.32
CA ASN A 78 7.86 1.03 -0.87
C ASN A 78 6.99 0.48 0.29
N ASP A 79 7.31 -0.71 0.82
CA ASP A 79 6.62 -1.24 2.00
C ASP A 79 7.04 -0.43 3.23
N PRO A 80 6.10 0.06 4.05
CA PRO A 80 6.45 0.93 5.17
C PRO A 80 7.30 0.22 6.23
N VAL A 81 7.24 -1.12 6.31
CA VAL A 81 8.12 -1.90 7.20
C VAL A 81 9.58 -1.84 6.73
N ILE A 82 9.80 -1.84 5.41
CA ILE A 82 11.13 -1.73 4.81
C ILE A 82 11.70 -0.33 5.00
N GLU A 83 10.86 0.70 4.86
CA GLU A 83 11.23 2.08 5.15
C GLU A 83 11.62 2.28 6.63
N GLU A 84 10.88 1.69 7.57
CA GLU A 84 11.21 1.74 9.01
C GLU A 84 12.57 1.08 9.34
N ILE A 85 12.92 0.01 8.64
CA ILE A 85 14.14 -0.76 8.88
C ILE A 85 15.35 -0.18 8.13
N GLY A 86 15.11 0.59 7.07
CA GLY A 86 16.15 1.18 6.24
C GLY A 86 16.86 0.19 5.30
N ALA A 87 16.17 -0.89 4.89
CA ALA A 87 16.73 -1.84 3.93
C ALA A 87 16.71 -1.26 2.51
N LYS A 88 17.71 -1.58 1.70
CA LYS A 88 17.85 -1.11 0.31
C LYS A 88 17.44 -2.21 -0.68
N ARG A 89 17.18 -1.80 -1.92
CA ARG A 89 16.97 -2.74 -3.03
C ARG A 89 18.15 -3.70 -3.15
N GLY A 90 17.85 -4.99 -3.24
CA GLY A 90 18.84 -6.07 -3.28
C GLY A 90 19.20 -6.66 -1.91
N ASP A 91 18.77 -6.06 -0.80
CA ASP A 91 19.00 -6.61 0.52
C ASP A 91 18.05 -7.79 0.81
N ILE A 92 18.53 -8.71 1.65
CA ILE A 92 17.74 -9.86 2.14
C ILE A 92 17.22 -9.54 3.54
N VAL A 93 15.90 -9.61 3.69
CA VAL A 93 15.21 -9.42 4.97
C VAL A 93 14.82 -10.79 5.52
N LYS A 94 15.21 -11.03 6.76
CA LYS A 94 14.85 -12.20 7.56
C LYS A 94 13.60 -11.87 8.38
N ILE A 95 12.57 -12.68 8.23
CA ILE A 95 11.29 -12.54 8.92
C ILE A 95 11.14 -13.69 9.89
N THR A 96 11.06 -13.38 11.18
CA THR A 96 10.86 -14.37 12.24
C THR A 96 9.44 -14.26 12.77
N ARG A 97 8.64 -15.33 12.60
CA ARG A 97 7.28 -15.41 13.13
C ARG A 97 7.11 -16.63 14.03
N HIS A 98 6.23 -16.49 15.02
CA HIS A 98 5.78 -17.62 15.82
C HIS A 98 4.66 -18.35 15.09
N SER A 99 4.79 -19.67 14.96
CA SER A 99 3.75 -20.53 14.38
C SER A 99 3.31 -21.57 15.41
N PRO A 100 2.02 -21.90 15.49
CA PRO A 100 1.52 -22.87 16.46
C PRO A 100 2.05 -24.30 16.19
N THR A 101 2.34 -24.62 14.92
CA THR A 101 2.80 -25.95 14.51
C THR A 101 4.32 -26.13 14.64
N ALA A 102 5.10 -25.14 14.23
CA ALA A 102 6.58 -25.25 14.15
C ALA A 102 7.30 -24.38 15.20
N GLY A 103 6.58 -23.70 16.08
CA GLY A 103 7.11 -22.84 17.13
C GLY A 103 7.69 -21.53 16.59
N ARG A 104 8.84 -21.59 15.92
CA ARG A 104 9.52 -20.46 15.28
C ARG A 104 9.79 -20.78 13.82
N SER A 105 9.28 -19.95 12.93
CA SER A 105 9.47 -20.09 11.48
C SER A 105 10.21 -18.86 10.95
N VAL A 106 11.31 -19.11 10.23
CA VAL A 106 12.15 -18.08 9.64
C VAL A 106 11.93 -18.07 8.12
N TYR A 107 11.65 -16.90 7.57
CA TYR A 107 11.50 -16.67 6.13
C TYR A 107 12.52 -15.64 5.66
N TYR A 108 12.93 -15.74 4.40
CA TYR A 108 13.82 -14.78 3.76
C TYR A 108 13.10 -14.17 2.57
N ARG A 109 13.19 -12.84 2.42
CA ARG A 109 12.64 -12.08 1.29
C ARG A 109 13.68 -11.13 0.74
N ILE A 110 13.67 -10.89 -0.57
CA ILE A 110 14.57 -9.92 -1.22
C ILE A 110 13.81 -8.63 -1.51
N VAL A 111 14.45 -7.48 -1.26
CA VAL A 111 13.87 -6.16 -1.53
C VAL A 111 14.06 -5.80 -3.00
N VAL A 112 12.99 -5.36 -3.67
CA VAL A 112 12.98 -4.92 -5.09
C VAL A 112 12.43 -3.49 -5.21
#